data_AF-A0ABC9A1A8-F1
#
_entry.id   AF-A0ABC9A1A8-F1
#
_cell.length_a   1.000
_cell.length_b   1.000
_cell.length_c   1.000
_cell.angle_alpha   90.00
_cell.angle_beta   90.00
_cell.angle_gamma   90.00
#
_symmetry.space_group_name_H-M   'P 1'
#
loop_
_entity.id
_entity.type
_entity.pdbx_description
1 polymer ?
#
loop_
_entity_poly.entity_id
_entity_poly.type
_entity_poly.pdbx_seq_one_letter_code
_entity_poly.pdbx_strand_id
1 'polypeptide(L)'
;MAHYAESSGGGRSRSRVQAGRNFGLDPVGELSGFPLVPCPDCGLARVVEGRTKKDSENHGRLYFKCPRNGFPKLCGFYRFEKQYFQKLKDLGVIVVRPSQWAEMVNEEVDSVQSPNDDKLKKSLEQKMDNVMWRMNLFLACVVFMLFGSVLMYYAMK
;
A
#
# COMPACT_ATOMS: atom_id res chain seq x y z
N MET A 1 -33.09 -22.03 32.75
CA MET A 1 -31.77 -22.69 32.71
C MET A 1 -30.72 -21.65 32.40
N ALA A 2 -30.01 -21.19 33.43
CA ALA A 2 -28.93 -20.23 33.31
C ALA A 2 -27.63 -20.98 33.62
N HIS A 3 -26.66 -20.91 32.71
CA HIS A 3 -25.30 -21.34 32.98
C HIS A 3 -24.37 -20.17 32.65
N TYR A 4 -24.03 -19.41 33.69
CA TYR A 4 -22.83 -18.59 33.75
C TYR A 4 -21.65 -19.53 34.02
N ALA A 5 -20.55 -19.36 33.29
CA ALA A 5 -19.27 -19.96 33.61
C ALA A 5 -18.20 -18.84 33.60
N GLU A 6 -17.84 -18.40 34.81
CA GLU A 6 -16.53 -17.81 35.11
C GLU A 6 -15.47 -18.91 35.15
N SER A 7 -14.26 -18.62 34.65
CA SER A 7 -12.97 -19.10 35.21
C SER A 7 -11.83 -18.47 34.36
N SER A 8 -11.16 -17.42 34.85
CA SER A 8 -9.83 -17.45 35.51
C SER A 8 -8.71 -17.96 34.58
N GLY A 9 -7.73 -17.15 34.17
CA GLY A 9 -6.72 -16.53 35.03
C GLY A 9 -5.41 -17.31 34.89
N GLY A 10 -4.45 -16.83 34.09
CA GLY A 10 -3.21 -17.56 33.84
C GLY A 10 -2.13 -16.70 33.19
N GLY A 11 -1.51 -15.83 33.99
CA GLY A 11 -0.30 -15.13 33.59
C GLY A 11 0.89 -16.08 33.48
N ARG A 12 1.80 -15.81 32.53
CA ARG A 12 3.18 -16.23 32.65
C ARG A 12 4.10 -15.16 32.09
N SER A 13 4.45 -14.23 32.97
CA SER A 13 5.57 -13.32 32.81
C SER A 13 6.87 -14.12 32.85
N ARG A 14 7.70 -14.01 31.81
CA ARG A 14 9.16 -14.08 31.94
C ARG A 14 9.72 -12.79 31.36
N SER A 15 9.97 -11.84 32.25
CA SER A 15 10.87 -10.72 31.99
C SER A 15 12.26 -11.24 31.67
N ARG A 16 12.84 -10.74 30.59
CA ARG A 16 14.25 -10.35 30.60
C ARG A 16 14.37 -9.03 29.86
N VAL A 17 14.46 -7.96 30.66
CA VAL A 17 14.92 -6.67 30.19
C VAL A 17 16.38 -6.83 29.82
N GLN A 18 16.70 -6.72 28.53
CA GLN A 18 18.03 -6.34 28.08
C GLN A 18 17.88 -5.09 27.23
N ALA A 19 18.10 -3.96 27.89
CA ALA A 19 18.45 -2.72 27.23
C ALA A 19 19.84 -2.90 26.63
N GLY A 20 19.89 -3.02 25.30
CA GLY A 20 21.11 -2.96 24.52
C GLY A 20 20.74 -2.35 23.18
N ARG A 21 21.33 -1.19 22.84
CA ARG A 21 21.30 -0.63 21.49
C ARG A 21 22.14 -1.53 20.58
N ASN A 22 21.64 -2.72 20.29
CA ASN A 22 22.07 -3.49 19.14
C ASN A 22 21.24 -3.00 17.97
N PHE A 23 21.88 -2.60 16.87
CA PHE A 23 21.29 -2.64 15.53
C PHE A 23 21.07 -4.11 15.11
N GLY A 24 20.51 -4.92 16.02
CA GLY A 24 20.15 -6.29 15.80
C GLY A 24 18.87 -6.28 14.98
N LEU A 25 18.90 -7.04 13.89
CA LEU A 25 17.78 -7.26 12.98
C LEU A 25 16.49 -7.33 13.79
N ASP A 26 15.63 -6.31 13.62
CA ASP A 26 14.29 -6.32 14.20
C ASP A 26 13.63 -7.65 13.84
N PRO A 27 13.16 -8.46 14.81
CA PRO A 27 12.52 -9.70 14.42
C PRO A 27 11.33 -9.39 13.53
N VAL A 28 11.21 -10.26 12.53
CA VAL A 28 10.33 -10.12 11.39
C VAL A 28 9.08 -10.95 11.66
N GLY A 29 7.93 -10.43 11.24
CA GLY A 29 6.67 -11.15 11.29
C GLY A 29 6.69 -12.35 10.34
N GLU A 30 6.31 -13.52 10.83
CA GLU A 30 6.23 -14.76 10.08
C GLU A 30 5.18 -14.72 8.96
N LEU A 31 4.08 -13.99 9.18
CA LEU A 31 2.95 -13.93 8.25
C LEU A 31 3.16 -12.91 7.12
N SER A 32 3.85 -11.81 7.44
CA SER A 32 3.97 -10.64 6.56
C SER A 32 5.38 -10.43 6.01
N GLY A 33 6.41 -10.95 6.69
CA GLY A 33 7.79 -10.59 6.41
C GLY A 33 8.16 -9.16 6.83
N PHE A 34 7.28 -8.45 7.56
CA PHE A 34 7.56 -7.08 8.00
C PHE A 34 8.30 -7.02 9.34
N PRO A 35 9.22 -6.07 9.54
CA PRO A 35 9.87 -5.87 10.82
C PRO A 35 8.86 -5.46 11.89
N LEU A 36 8.93 -6.10 13.05
CA LEU A 36 8.03 -5.89 14.18
C LEU A 36 8.52 -4.77 15.12
N VAL A 37 8.79 -3.58 14.58
CA VAL A 37 9.46 -2.46 15.27
C VAL A 37 8.89 -2.13 16.67
N PRO A 38 9.66 -1.43 17.53
CA PRO A 38 9.11 -0.81 18.74
C PRO A 38 7.84 -0.02 18.44
N CYS A 39 6.82 -0.15 19.28
CA CYS A 39 5.52 0.49 19.08
C CYS A 39 5.70 2.01 18.91
N PRO A 40 5.29 2.59 17.76
CA PRO A 40 5.49 4.02 17.49
C PRO A 40 4.76 4.95 18.47
N ASP A 41 3.67 4.49 19.09
CA ASP A 41 2.86 5.33 19.97
C ASP A 41 3.41 5.37 21.40
N CYS A 42 3.89 4.24 21.93
CA CYS A 42 4.32 4.15 23.34
C CYS A 42 5.80 3.81 23.54
N GLY A 43 6.48 3.25 22.56
CA GLY A 43 7.88 2.81 22.65
C GLY A 43 8.17 1.66 23.63
N LEU A 44 7.17 1.19 24.39
CA LEU A 44 7.37 0.28 25.53
C LEU A 44 7.34 -1.20 25.18
N ALA A 45 6.82 -1.56 24.01
CA ALA A 45 6.75 -2.94 23.53
C ALA A 45 6.89 -2.95 22.01
N ARG A 46 7.39 -4.06 21.46
CA ARG A 46 7.43 -4.28 20.01
C ARG A 46 6.03 -4.64 19.50
N VAL A 47 5.74 -4.23 18.27
CA VAL A 47 4.46 -4.51 17.61
C VAL A 47 4.32 -6.02 17.37
N VAL A 48 3.11 -6.55 17.48
CA VAL A 48 2.80 -7.95 17.15
C VAL A 48 1.92 -8.03 15.92
N GLU A 49 2.13 -9.04 15.10
CA GLU A 49 1.26 -9.36 13.96
C GLU A 49 0.20 -10.40 14.31
N GLY A 50 -0.88 -10.43 13.53
CA GLY A 50 -1.91 -11.45 13.64
C GLY A 50 -2.93 -11.36 12.51
N ARG A 51 -3.82 -12.37 12.44
CA ARG A 51 -4.97 -12.39 11.52
C ARG A 51 -6.26 -12.17 12.27
N THR A 52 -7.16 -11.40 11.68
CA THR A 52 -8.53 -11.24 12.19
C THR A 52 -9.24 -12.59 12.14
N LYS A 53 -9.69 -13.08 13.30
CA LYS A 53 -10.44 -14.35 13.41
C LYS A 53 -11.96 -14.15 13.29
N LYS A 54 -12.45 -12.95 13.62
CA LYS A 54 -13.87 -12.63 13.62
C LYS A 54 -14.44 -12.75 12.21
N ASP A 55 -15.54 -13.49 12.07
CA ASP A 55 -16.29 -13.59 10.82
C ASP A 55 -16.99 -12.24 10.55
N SER A 56 -16.40 -11.49 9.63
CA SER A 56 -16.78 -10.12 9.27
C SER A 56 -16.08 -9.77 7.96
N GLU A 57 -16.37 -8.61 7.38
CA GLU A 57 -15.65 -8.08 6.21
C GLU A 57 -14.11 -8.11 6.38
N ASN A 58 -13.63 -8.03 7.63
CA ASN A 58 -12.21 -8.04 7.94
C ASN A 58 -11.60 -9.42 8.19
N HIS A 59 -12.36 -10.52 8.00
CA HIS A 59 -11.91 -11.88 8.27
C HIS A 59 -10.61 -12.22 7.54
N GLY A 60 -9.67 -12.85 8.24
CA GLY A 60 -8.39 -13.29 7.69
C GLY A 60 -7.36 -12.17 7.42
N ARG A 61 -7.76 -10.89 7.47
CA ARG A 61 -6.87 -9.75 7.22
C ARG A 61 -5.75 -9.69 8.26
N LEU A 62 -4.53 -9.38 7.79
CA LEU A 62 -3.37 -9.15 8.64
C LEU A 62 -3.45 -7.79 9.34
N TYR A 63 -3.16 -7.80 10.64
CA TYR A 63 -3.08 -6.60 11.46
C TYR A 63 -1.82 -6.60 12.32
N PHE A 64 -1.47 -5.40 12.75
CA PHE A 64 -0.33 -5.09 13.59
C PHE A 64 -0.84 -4.27 14.78
N LYS A 65 -0.50 -4.67 16.01
CA LYS A 65 -0.93 -3.93 17.21
C LYS A 65 0.13 -3.88 18.29
N CYS A 66 0.00 -2.91 19.19
CA CYS A 66 0.75 -2.96 20.44
C CYS A 66 0.20 -4.09 21.33
N PRO A 67 1.03 -4.89 22.00
CA PRO A 67 0.59 -5.84 23.02
C PRO A 67 -0.22 -5.19 24.15
N ARG A 68 0.00 -3.89 24.40
CA ARG A 68 -0.73 -3.09 25.40
C ARG A 68 -2.06 -2.52 24.91
N ASN A 69 -2.46 -2.82 23.66
CA ASN A 69 -3.81 -2.61 23.14
C ASN A 69 -4.73 -3.76 23.56
N GLY A 70 -4.79 -4.02 24.87
CA GLY A 70 -5.67 -4.97 25.55
C GLY A 70 -6.49 -4.24 26.60
N PHE A 71 -7.19 -4.94 27.50
CA PHE A 71 -7.84 -4.30 28.65
C PHE A 71 -6.94 -4.44 29.90
N PRO A 72 -6.68 -3.36 30.67
CA PRO A 72 -7.03 -1.96 30.37
C PRO A 72 -6.27 -1.45 29.14
N LYS A 73 -6.90 -0.53 28.37
CA LYS A 73 -6.36 -0.04 27.08
C LYS A 73 -5.26 0.99 27.29
N LEU A 74 -4.03 0.50 27.48
CA LEU A 74 -2.85 1.32 27.75
C LEU A 74 -2.15 1.87 26.50
N CYS A 75 -2.50 1.37 25.31
CA CYS A 75 -2.01 1.88 24.03
C CYS A 75 -3.06 1.68 22.92
N GLY A 76 -3.21 2.67 22.04
CA GLY A 76 -4.16 2.64 20.92
C GLY A 76 -3.60 2.08 19.61
N PHE A 77 -2.32 1.71 19.55
CA PHE A 77 -1.68 1.32 18.30
C PHE A 77 -2.31 0.04 17.71
N TYR A 78 -2.91 0.20 16.54
CA TYR A 78 -3.50 -0.84 15.73
C TYR A 78 -3.53 -0.39 14.28
N ARG A 79 -2.99 -1.18 13.36
CA ARG A 79 -2.97 -0.89 11.92
C ARG A 79 -3.19 -2.17 11.13
N PHE A 80 -3.95 -2.09 10.05
CA PHE A 80 -3.95 -3.17 9.07
C PHE A 80 -2.65 -3.13 8.26
N GLU A 81 -2.30 -4.25 7.63
CA GLU A 81 -1.06 -4.46 6.89
C GLU A 81 -0.60 -3.27 6.02
N LYS A 82 -1.45 -2.77 5.11
CA LYS A 82 -1.10 -1.63 4.24
C LYS A 82 -0.74 -0.36 5.03
N GLN A 83 -1.47 -0.09 6.11
CA GLN A 83 -1.22 1.09 6.95
C GLN A 83 0.06 0.93 7.77
N TYR A 84 0.36 -0.30 8.21
CA TYR A 84 1.60 -0.59 8.90
C TYR A 84 2.80 -0.47 7.96
N PHE A 85 2.69 -0.98 6.74
CA PHE A 85 3.72 -0.81 5.71
C PHE A 85 4.02 0.67 5.42
N GLN A 86 2.99 1.49 5.26
CA GLN A 86 3.18 2.93 5.11
C GLN A 86 3.89 3.54 6.33
N LYS A 87 3.49 3.14 7.53
CA LYS A 87 4.16 3.60 8.76
C LYS A 87 5.64 3.20 8.81
N LEU A 88 6.00 2.02 8.32
CA LEU A 88 7.40 1.58 8.24
C LEU A 88 8.20 2.39 7.22
N LYS A 89 7.59 2.80 6.10
CA LYS A 89 8.22 3.75 5.15
C LYS A 89 8.45 5.11 5.80
N ASP A 90 7.45 5.64 6.48
CA ASP A 90 7.52 6.97 7.12
C ASP A 90 8.59 7.00 8.22
N LEU A 91 8.85 5.86 8.87
CA LEU A 91 9.91 5.69 9.86
C LEU A 91 11.30 5.43 9.24
N GLY A 92 11.39 5.28 7.92
CA GLY A 92 12.64 4.92 7.23
C GLY A 92 13.13 3.50 7.54
N VAL A 93 12.27 2.64 8.09
CA VAL A 93 12.61 1.25 8.43
C VAL A 93 12.65 0.40 7.16
N ILE A 94 11.71 0.64 6.26
CA ILE A 94 11.70 0.02 4.93
C ILE A 94 12.00 1.12 3.91
N VAL A 95 13.12 0.97 3.21
CA VAL A 95 13.41 1.73 1.99
C VAL A 95 12.92 0.90 0.82
N VAL A 96 11.83 1.33 0.19
CA VAL A 96 11.40 0.75 -1.07
C VAL A 96 12.26 1.36 -2.17
N ARG A 97 13.20 0.58 -2.70
CA ARG A 97 13.88 0.96 -3.93
C ARG A 97 12.82 1.04 -5.04
N PRO A 98 12.70 2.17 -5.76
CA PRO A 98 11.89 2.21 -6.96
C PRO A 98 12.32 1.07 -7.89
N SER A 99 11.39 0.29 -8.42
CA SER A 99 11.75 -0.76 -9.37
C SER A 99 12.51 -0.14 -10.55
N GLN A 100 13.52 -0.84 -11.05
CA GLN A 100 14.52 -0.36 -12.03
C GLN A 100 13.95 0.30 -13.30
N TRP A 101 12.65 0.18 -13.60
CA TRP A 101 11.99 0.98 -14.65
C TRP A 101 12.11 2.49 -14.43
N ALA A 102 12.16 2.96 -13.18
CA ALA A 102 12.33 4.38 -12.90
C ALA A 102 13.75 4.89 -13.20
N GLU A 103 14.75 3.98 -13.19
CA GLU A 103 16.16 4.28 -13.48
C GLU A 103 16.50 4.03 -14.97
N MET A 104 15.97 2.95 -15.58
CA MET A 104 16.20 2.60 -16.99
C MET A 104 15.67 3.66 -17.97
N VAL A 105 14.63 4.42 -17.60
CA VAL A 105 14.08 5.50 -18.45
C VAL A 105 15.06 6.68 -18.59
N ASN A 106 16.08 6.78 -17.75
CA ASN A 106 17.09 7.85 -17.82
C ASN A 106 18.43 7.42 -18.45
N GLU A 107 18.71 6.12 -18.62
CA GLU A 107 20.01 5.63 -19.13
C GLU A 107 19.93 4.83 -20.44
N GLU A 108 18.74 4.47 -20.93
CA GLU A 108 18.59 3.67 -22.15
C GLU A 108 18.46 4.53 -23.42
N VAL A 109 19.42 5.45 -23.64
CA VAL A 109 19.66 6.09 -24.95
C VAL A 109 20.85 5.45 -25.66
N ASP A 110 21.65 4.62 -25.01
CA ASP A 110 22.75 3.91 -25.65
C ASP A 110 22.69 2.40 -25.41
N SER A 111 22.22 1.70 -26.44
CA SER A 111 22.74 0.41 -26.90
C SER A 111 22.44 -0.87 -26.10
N VAL A 112 21.31 -1.54 -26.38
CA VAL A 112 21.26 -3.01 -26.60
C VAL A 112 20.09 -3.33 -27.55
N GLN A 113 20.36 -3.90 -28.73
CA GLN A 113 19.34 -4.31 -29.70
C GLN A 113 18.96 -5.78 -29.49
N SER A 114 17.78 -6.03 -28.90
CA SER A 114 17.19 -7.37 -28.80
C SER A 114 16.02 -7.53 -29.79
N PRO A 115 15.88 -8.67 -30.49
CA PRO A 115 14.84 -8.86 -31.52
C PRO A 115 13.38 -8.78 -31.03
N ASN A 116 13.15 -8.79 -29.71
CA ASN A 116 11.81 -8.81 -29.12
C ASN A 116 11.24 -7.40 -28.85
N ASP A 117 12.11 -6.38 -28.83
CA ASP A 117 11.71 -4.99 -28.55
C ASP A 117 10.96 -4.34 -29.71
N ASP A 118 11.27 -4.73 -30.95
CA ASP A 118 10.63 -4.20 -32.15
C ASP A 118 9.12 -4.44 -32.19
N LYS A 119 8.66 -5.58 -31.65
CA LYS A 119 7.24 -5.94 -31.62
C LYS A 119 6.49 -5.16 -30.53
N LEU A 120 7.13 -4.97 -29.38
CA LEU A 120 6.59 -4.19 -28.27
C LEU A 120 6.48 -2.71 -28.67
N LYS A 121 7.54 -2.16 -29.25
CA LYS A 121 7.61 -0.76 -29.72
C LYS A 121 6.53 -0.46 -30.76
N LYS A 122 6.40 -1.30 -31.79
CA LYS A 122 5.32 -1.15 -32.80
C LYS A 122 3.92 -1.22 -32.19
N SER A 123 3.70 -2.10 -31.20
CA SER A 123 2.41 -2.18 -30.51
C SER A 123 2.12 -0.94 -29.66
N LEU A 124 3.16 -0.35 -29.07
CA LEU A 124 3.05 0.83 -28.21
C LEU A 124 2.82 2.10 -29.05
N GLU A 125 3.57 2.26 -30.15
CA GLU A 125 3.35 3.29 -31.18
C GLU A 125 1.94 3.20 -31.75
N GLN A 126 1.49 2.00 -32.15
CA GLN A 126 0.14 1.80 -32.68
C GLN A 126 -0.95 2.13 -31.65
N LYS A 127 -0.73 1.84 -30.36
CA LYS A 127 -1.66 2.24 -29.29
C LYS A 127 -1.70 3.75 -29.12
N MET A 128 -0.54 4.41 -29.18
CA MET A 128 -0.45 5.86 -29.07
C MET A 128 -1.13 6.58 -30.24
N ASP A 129 -0.94 6.11 -31.47
CA ASP A 129 -1.61 6.66 -32.65
C ASP A 129 -3.13 6.51 -32.58
N ASN A 130 -3.61 5.35 -32.12
CA ASN A 130 -5.04 5.08 -31.95
C ASN A 130 -5.66 5.99 -30.86
N VAL A 131 -4.93 6.23 -29.76
CA VAL A 131 -5.38 7.15 -28.70
C VAL A 131 -5.35 8.60 -29.18
N MET A 132 -4.28 9.01 -29.87
CA MET A 132 -4.13 10.35 -30.39
C MET A 132 -5.24 10.69 -31.39
N TRP A 133 -5.54 9.79 -32.31
CA TRP A 133 -6.62 9.99 -33.27
C TRP A 133 -8.00 10.02 -32.59
N ARG A 134 -8.26 9.14 -31.62
CA ARG A 134 -9.52 9.16 -30.84
C ARG A 134 -9.71 10.47 -30.09
N MET A 135 -8.66 11.00 -29.47
CA MET A 135 -8.71 12.28 -28.77
C MET A 135 -8.89 13.44 -29.74
N ASN A 136 -8.15 13.47 -30.84
CA ASN A 136 -8.26 14.52 -31.85
C ASN A 136 -9.65 14.52 -32.52
N LEU A 137 -10.21 13.33 -32.80
CA LEU A 137 -11.56 13.19 -33.33
C LEU A 137 -12.61 13.68 -32.33
N PHE A 138 -12.46 13.33 -31.04
CA PHE A 138 -13.37 13.80 -30.00
C PHE A 138 -13.35 15.33 -29.86
N LEU A 139 -12.15 15.94 -29.88
CA LEU A 139 -11.99 17.39 -29.84
C LEU A 139 -12.64 18.07 -31.04
N ALA A 140 -12.44 17.55 -32.26
CA ALA A 140 -13.08 18.05 -33.46
C ALA A 140 -14.61 17.99 -33.36
N CYS A 141 -15.18 16.86 -32.92
CA CYS A 141 -16.62 16.72 -32.73
C CYS A 141 -17.19 17.76 -31.76
N VAL A 142 -16.51 18.02 -30.63
CA VAL A 142 -16.96 19.04 -29.66
C VAL A 142 -16.95 20.43 -30.30
N VAL A 143 -15.90 20.78 -31.04
CA VAL A 143 -15.81 22.09 -31.72
C VAL A 143 -16.92 22.25 -32.77
N PHE A 144 -17.18 21.24 -33.59
CA PHE A 144 -18.26 21.28 -34.60
C PHE A 144 -19.64 21.39 -33.96
N MET A 145 -19.90 20.67 -32.87
CA MET A 145 -21.17 20.75 -32.14
C MET A 145 -21.40 22.13 -31.55
N LEU A 146 -20.37 22.73 -30.94
CA LEU A 146 -20.46 24.09 -30.40
C LEU A 146 -20.67 25.12 -31.51
N PHE A 147 -19.86 25.07 -32.57
CA PHE A 147 -19.97 26.01 -33.69
C PHE A 147 -21.33 25.89 -34.39
N GLY A 148 -21.80 24.66 -34.65
CA GLY A 148 -23.11 24.39 -35.23
C GLY A 148 -24.25 24.89 -34.34
N SER A 149 -24.17 24.69 -33.02
CA SER A 149 -25.18 25.20 -32.09
C SER A 149 -25.27 26.74 -32.09
N VAL A 150 -24.13 27.42 -32.19
CA VAL A 150 -24.05 28.88 -32.27
C VAL A 150 -24.62 29.39 -33.61
N LEU A 151 -24.23 28.79 -34.74
CA LEU A 151 -24.77 29.17 -36.05
C LEU A 151 -26.28 28.97 -36.14
N MET A 152 -26.81 27.84 -35.63
CA MET A 152 -28.24 27.59 -35.56
C MET A 152 -28.95 28.62 -34.69
N TYR A 153 -28.38 28.98 -33.53
CA TYR A 153 -28.93 30.01 -32.66
C TYR A 153 -29.01 31.39 -33.34
N TYR A 154 -27.97 31.79 -34.09
CA TYR A 154 -27.98 33.05 -34.83
C TYR A 154 -28.92 33.04 -36.04
N ALA A 155 -29.06 31.90 -36.74
CA ALA A 155 -29.96 31.78 -37.90
C ALA A 155 -31.45 31.76 -37.51
N MET A 156 -31.77 31.35 -36.28
CA MET A 156 -33.13 31.36 -35.74
C MET A 156 -33.56 32.71 -35.15
N LYS A 157 -32.65 33.70 -35.11
CA LYS A 157 -32.90 35.05 -34.60
C LYS A 157 -33.12 36.03 -35.75
#